data_AF-A0A8S9IE89-F1
#
_entry.id   AF-A0A8S9IE89-F1
#
_cell.length_a   1.000
_cell.length_b   1.000
_cell.length_c   1.000
_cell.angle_alpha   90.00
_cell.angle_beta   90.00
_cell.angle_gamma   90.00
#
_symmetry.space_group_name_H-M   'P 1'
#
loop_
_entity.id
_entity.type
_entity.pdbx_description
1 polymer ?
#
loop_
_entity_poly.entity_id
_entity_poly.type
_entity_poly.pdbx_seq_one_letter_code
_entity_poly.pdbx_strand_id
1 'polypeptide(L)'
;VNPANKRMLGGNGADGAIHAAAGPQLRAACYEVREVFPGVRCPTGEARITPGFNLPASHVVHTVGPVYNAKKNPKKLLESAYRNSLRVAKENNIQYIAFTAISCGSFRYPLDEAASIAISTVKEFGKDFKEVNFLPSNYS
;
A
#
# COMPACT_ATOMS: atom_id res chain seq x y z
N VAL A 1 -2.11 -5.36 -0.16
CA VAL A 1 -1.52 -4.01 -0.37
C VAL A 1 -0.56 -3.74 0.76
N ASN A 2 0.71 -3.52 0.42
CA ASN A 2 1.80 -3.25 1.33
C ASN A 2 1.90 -1.74 1.64
N PRO A 3 1.92 -1.32 2.93
CA PRO A 3 2.11 0.09 3.31
C PRO A 3 3.61 0.42 3.31
N ALA A 4 4.15 0.64 2.11
CA ALA A 4 5.56 0.81 1.86
C ALA A 4 6.07 2.23 2.19
N ASN A 5 7.39 2.38 2.24
CA ASN A 5 8.07 3.67 2.16
C ASN A 5 8.44 4.02 0.70
N LYS A 6 8.87 5.26 0.47
CA LYS A 6 9.17 5.79 -0.88
C LYS A 6 10.22 5.02 -1.68
N ARG A 7 11.12 4.33 -0.98
CA ARG A 7 12.18 3.52 -1.61
C ARG A 7 11.66 2.16 -2.06
N MET A 8 10.57 1.65 -1.47
CA MET A 8 10.00 0.31 -1.69
C MET A 8 10.93 -0.87 -1.34
N LEU A 9 12.00 -0.67 -0.57
CA LEU A 9 13.01 -1.71 -0.30
C LEU A 9 12.75 -2.49 1.00
N GLY A 10 11.50 -2.50 1.47
CA GLY A 10 11.08 -3.01 2.77
C GLY A 10 11.29 -2.00 3.90
N GLY A 11 10.88 -2.40 5.10
CA GLY A 11 10.87 -1.57 6.30
C GLY A 11 10.46 -2.38 7.54
N ASN A 12 9.84 -1.71 8.50
CA ASN A 12 9.33 -2.33 9.72
C ASN A 12 7.82 -2.62 9.61
N GLY A 13 7.26 -3.26 10.64
CA GLY A 13 5.82 -3.54 10.73
C GLY A 13 5.33 -4.39 9.57
N ALA A 14 4.18 -4.04 9.00
CA ALA A 14 3.58 -4.80 7.90
C ALA A 14 4.47 -4.86 6.64
N ASP A 15 5.22 -3.81 6.32
CA ASP A 15 6.14 -3.80 5.16
C ASP A 15 7.25 -4.84 5.35
N GLY A 16 7.86 -4.86 6.54
CA GLY A 16 8.85 -5.88 6.90
C GLY A 16 8.29 -7.29 6.89
N ALA A 17 7.11 -7.50 7.47
CA ALA A 17 6.46 -8.81 7.52
C ALA A 17 6.11 -9.34 6.12
N ILE A 18 5.60 -8.48 5.23
CA ILE A 18 5.31 -8.84 3.84
C ILE A 18 6.61 -9.19 3.09
N HIS A 19 7.67 -8.41 3.24
CA HIS A 19 8.97 -8.72 2.63
C HIS A 19 9.58 -10.02 3.16
N ALA A 20 9.46 -10.29 4.46
CA ALA A 20 9.94 -11.54 5.05
C ALA A 20 9.18 -12.75 4.52
N ALA A 21 7.84 -12.67 4.45
CA ALA A 21 6.99 -13.76 3.99
C ALA A 21 7.10 -14.00 2.47
N ALA A 22 7.26 -12.95 1.66
CA ALA A 22 7.40 -13.06 0.21
C ALA A 22 8.78 -13.60 -0.22
N GLY A 23 9.79 -13.49 0.66
CA GLY A 23 11.17 -13.87 0.37
C GLY A 23 11.98 -12.77 -0.33
N PRO A 24 13.30 -12.99 -0.51
CA PRO A 24 14.24 -11.97 -1.00
C PRO A 24 13.92 -11.46 -2.42
N GLN A 25 13.22 -12.28 -3.22
CA GLN A 25 12.82 -11.94 -4.58
C GLN A 25 11.90 -10.71 -4.63
N LEU A 26 11.09 -10.46 -3.59
CA LEU A 26 10.26 -9.26 -3.53
C LEU A 26 11.10 -7.98 -3.51
N ARG A 27 12.18 -7.97 -2.72
CA ARG A 27 13.09 -6.81 -2.70
C ARG A 27 13.81 -6.65 -4.04
N ALA A 28 14.23 -7.75 -4.67
CA ALA A 28 14.84 -7.71 -6.00
C ALA A 28 13.88 -7.09 -7.04
N ALA A 29 12.62 -7.52 -7.07
CA ALA A 29 11.61 -6.93 -7.95
C ALA A 29 11.34 -5.45 -7.64
N CYS A 30 11.37 -5.04 -6.37
CA CYS A 30 11.30 -3.63 -6.02
C CYS A 30 12.48 -2.83 -6.58
N TYR A 31 13.70 -3.38 -6.67
CA TYR A 31 14.84 -2.68 -7.26
C TYR A 31 14.63 -2.35 -8.74
N GLU A 32 13.99 -3.26 -9.48
CA GLU A 32 13.65 -3.11 -10.92
C GLU A 32 12.58 -2.04 -11.18
N VAL A 33 11.80 -1.65 -10.16
CA VAL A 33 10.87 -0.52 -10.30
C VAL A 33 11.67 0.76 -10.50
N ARG A 34 11.44 1.42 -11.64
CA ARG A 34 12.12 2.66 -12.02
C ARG A 34 11.96 3.75 -10.95
N GLU A 35 13.07 4.39 -10.62
CA GLU A 35 13.06 5.59 -9.80
C GLU A 35 12.47 6.78 -10.58
N VAL A 36 11.51 7.46 -9.96
CA VAL A 36 10.89 8.68 -10.51
C VAL A 36 11.65 9.94 -10.07
N PHE A 37 12.37 9.84 -8.95
CA PHE A 37 13.39 10.78 -8.48
C PHE A 37 14.50 9.95 -7.82
N PRO A 38 15.74 10.46 -7.69
CA PRO A 38 16.81 9.73 -7.02
C PRO A 38 16.38 9.18 -5.65
N GLY A 39 16.45 7.85 -5.49
CA GLY A 39 16.04 7.13 -4.29
C GLY A 39 14.53 7.01 -4.06
N VAL A 40 13.68 7.42 -4.99
CA VAL A 40 12.21 7.36 -4.88
C VAL A 40 11.62 6.57 -6.03
N ARG A 41 11.02 5.41 -5.70
CA ARG A 41 10.28 4.55 -6.65
C ARG A 41 8.78 4.81 -6.60
N CYS A 42 8.26 5.07 -5.40
CA CYS A 42 6.85 5.36 -5.17
C CYS A 42 6.69 6.65 -4.36
N PRO A 43 6.23 7.75 -4.98
CA PRO A 43 5.86 8.95 -4.24
C PRO A 43 4.72 8.71 -3.24
N THR A 44 4.57 9.61 -2.27
CA THR A 44 3.42 9.59 -1.35
C THR A 44 2.12 9.78 -2.11
N GLY A 45 1.12 8.93 -1.85
CA GLY A 45 -0.16 8.91 -2.54
C GLY A 45 -0.17 8.05 -3.81
N GLU A 46 0.97 7.50 -4.22
CA GLU A 46 1.11 6.64 -5.41
C GLU A 46 1.17 5.16 -5.04
N ALA A 47 1.00 4.30 -6.05
CA ALA A 47 1.13 2.85 -5.92
C ALA A 47 1.97 2.24 -7.07
N ARG A 48 2.60 1.09 -6.79
CA ARG A 48 3.38 0.25 -7.72
C ARG A 48 3.01 -1.21 -7.49
N ILE A 49 3.33 -2.08 -8.44
CA ILE A 49 3.00 -3.51 -8.35
C ILE A 49 4.23 -4.38 -8.62
N THR A 50 4.31 -5.49 -7.93
CA THR A 50 5.30 -6.56 -8.12
C THR A 50 4.59 -7.93 -8.00
N PRO A 51 5.23 -9.03 -8.46
CA PRO A 51 4.75 -10.38 -8.16
C PRO A 51 4.75 -10.67 -6.65
N GLY A 52 3.92 -11.62 -6.21
CA GLY A 52 3.77 -11.99 -4.80
C GLY A 52 4.80 -13.00 -4.27
N PHE A 53 5.52 -13.69 -5.17
CA PHE A 53 6.54 -14.69 -4.83
C PHE A 53 6.01 -15.78 -3.89
N ASN A 54 6.57 -15.94 -2.69
CA ASN A 54 6.17 -16.97 -1.73
C ASN A 54 4.84 -16.66 -1.03
N LEU A 55 4.24 -15.50 -1.26
CA LEU A 55 2.92 -15.19 -0.72
C LEU A 55 1.84 -16.00 -1.46
N PRO A 56 0.73 -16.35 -0.79
CA PRO A 56 -0.44 -16.91 -1.47
C PRO A 56 -1.11 -15.90 -2.40
N ALA A 57 -0.87 -14.60 -2.21
CA ALA A 57 -1.33 -13.55 -3.11
C ALA A 57 -0.46 -13.51 -4.38
N SER A 58 -1.09 -13.41 -5.55
CA SER A 58 -0.37 -13.38 -6.83
C SER A 58 0.53 -12.15 -7.02
N HIS A 59 0.14 -11.02 -6.41
CA HIS A 59 0.83 -9.73 -6.54
C HIS A 59 0.87 -8.98 -5.21
N VAL A 60 1.87 -8.10 -5.08
CA VAL A 60 1.94 -7.08 -4.04
C VAL A 60 1.80 -5.70 -4.67
N VAL A 61 0.71 -5.01 -4.35
CA VAL A 61 0.60 -3.56 -4.60
C VAL A 61 1.30 -2.85 -3.44
N HIS A 62 2.36 -2.11 -3.73
CA HIS A 62 3.08 -1.25 -2.79
C HIS A 62 2.54 0.17 -2.90
N THR A 63 2.13 0.76 -1.79
CA THR A 63 1.62 2.13 -1.77
C THR A 63 2.22 2.91 -0.61
N VAL A 64 2.40 4.22 -0.79
CA VAL A 64 3.03 5.08 0.22
C VAL A 64 2.00 6.06 0.76
N GLY A 65 1.51 5.80 1.96
CA GLY A 65 0.65 6.75 2.67
C GLY A 65 1.42 7.98 3.19
N PRO A 66 0.71 9.04 3.60
CA PRO A 66 1.32 10.22 4.20
C PRO A 66 1.69 9.98 5.67
N VAL A 67 2.71 10.70 6.13
CA VAL A 67 2.93 10.92 7.56
C VAL A 67 1.93 12.00 8.01
N TYR A 68 1.11 11.68 9.02
CA TYR A 68 -0.11 12.45 9.37
C TYR A 68 0.14 13.96 9.48
N ASN A 69 1.07 14.40 10.33
CA ASN A 69 1.32 15.83 10.58
C ASN A 69 2.48 16.42 9.76
N ALA A 70 3.06 15.69 8.80
CA ALA A 70 4.21 16.18 8.02
C ALA A 70 3.83 16.70 6.62
N LYS A 71 2.54 16.68 6.27
CA LYS A 71 2.03 17.06 4.95
C LYS A 71 0.88 18.05 5.09
N LYS A 72 0.78 18.99 4.14
CA LYS A 72 -0.28 20.02 4.14
C LYS A 72 -1.69 19.43 4.01
N ASN A 73 -1.84 18.26 3.40
CA ASN A 73 -3.15 17.60 3.22
C ASN A 73 -3.01 16.07 3.31
N PRO A 74 -2.86 15.52 4.53
CA PRO A 74 -2.65 14.08 4.73
C PRO A 74 -3.88 13.28 4.31
N LYS A 75 -5.10 13.81 4.51
CA LYS A 75 -6.34 13.16 4.07
C LYS A 75 -6.33 12.87 2.57
N LYS A 76 -6.10 13.89 1.74
CA LYS A 76 -6.09 13.74 0.27
C LYS A 76 -5.00 12.77 -0.23
N LEU A 77 -3.86 12.73 0.46
CA LEU A 77 -2.77 11.81 0.12
C LEU A 77 -3.10 10.37 0.50
N LEU A 78 -3.78 10.15 1.64
CA LEU A 78 -4.23 8.82 2.04
C LEU A 78 -5.34 8.31 1.11
N GLU A 79 -6.32 9.16 0.75
CA GLU A 79 -7.31 8.86 -0.29
C GLU A 79 -6.64 8.47 -1.62
N SER A 80 -5.62 9.23 -2.03
CA SER A 80 -4.88 8.94 -3.26
C SER A 80 -4.14 7.60 -3.17
N ALA A 81 -3.56 7.25 -2.02
CA ALA A 81 -2.88 5.97 -1.82
C ALA A 81 -3.85 4.78 -2.00
N TYR A 82 -5.07 4.86 -1.46
CA TYR A 82 -6.12 3.85 -1.66
C TYR A 82 -6.60 3.82 -3.11
N ARG A 83 -6.98 4.97 -3.67
CA ARG A 83 -7.48 5.09 -5.05
C ARG A 83 -6.47 4.55 -6.06
N ASN A 84 -5.20 4.93 -5.94
CA ASN A 84 -4.16 4.46 -6.85
C ASN A 84 -3.83 2.99 -6.67
N SER A 85 -3.97 2.44 -5.45
CA SER A 85 -3.81 0.98 -5.24
C SER A 85 -4.90 0.19 -5.96
N LEU A 86 -6.16 0.64 -5.86
CA LEU A 86 -7.29 0.04 -6.57
C LEU A 86 -7.13 0.17 -8.09
N ARG A 87 -6.73 1.35 -8.57
CA ARG A 87 -6.44 1.58 -10.00
C ARG A 87 -5.38 0.62 -10.53
N VAL A 88 -4.22 0.52 -9.86
CA VAL A 88 -3.13 -0.38 -10.26
C VAL A 88 -3.59 -1.84 -10.26
N ALA A 89 -4.33 -2.26 -9.23
CA ALA A 89 -4.86 -3.62 -9.18
C ALA A 89 -5.83 -3.91 -10.33
N LYS A 90 -6.73 -2.97 -10.65
CA LYS A 90 -7.66 -3.07 -11.79
C LYS A 90 -6.92 -3.17 -13.13
N GLU A 91 -5.92 -2.31 -13.35
CA GLU A 91 -5.08 -2.33 -14.56
C GLU A 91 -4.35 -3.66 -14.77
N ASN A 92 -4.17 -4.44 -13.69
CA ASN A 92 -3.55 -5.77 -13.70
C ASN A 92 -4.58 -6.90 -13.56
N ASN A 93 -5.85 -6.63 -13.82
CA ASN A 93 -6.95 -7.62 -13.80
C ASN A 93 -7.13 -8.35 -12.45
N ILE A 94 -6.75 -7.72 -11.34
CA ILE A 94 -6.94 -8.28 -9.99
C ILE A 94 -8.39 -8.07 -9.55
N GLN A 95 -9.05 -9.14 -9.12
CA GLN A 95 -10.46 -9.11 -8.68
C GLN A 95 -10.64 -9.13 -7.15
N TYR A 96 -9.61 -9.53 -6.41
CA TYR A 96 -9.62 -9.67 -4.95
C TYR A 96 -8.43 -8.92 -4.38
N ILE A 97 -8.65 -8.05 -3.40
CA ILE A 97 -7.59 -7.21 -2.84
C ILE A 97 -7.75 -7.05 -1.33
N ALA A 98 -6.65 -7.15 -0.60
CA ALA A 98 -6.62 -6.94 0.85
C ALA A 98 -5.71 -5.77 1.21
N PHE A 99 -6.20 -4.84 2.03
CA PHE A 99 -5.46 -3.68 2.52
C PHE A 99 -5.00 -3.90 3.97
N THR A 100 -3.74 -3.60 4.24
CA THR A 100 -3.26 -3.33 5.61
C THR A 100 -3.67 -1.91 6.02
N ALA A 101 -3.57 -1.59 7.31
CA ALA A 101 -3.77 -0.22 7.82
C ALA A 101 -2.68 0.77 7.32
N ILE A 102 -2.91 1.41 6.17
CA ILE A 102 -1.97 2.36 5.56
C ILE A 102 -1.80 3.58 6.48
N SER A 103 -0.54 3.95 6.73
CA SER A 103 -0.13 5.07 7.58
C SER A 103 -0.42 4.96 9.09
N CYS A 104 -1.13 3.94 9.56
CA CYS A 104 -1.50 3.83 10.98
C CYS A 104 -0.38 3.30 11.91
N GLY A 105 0.71 2.78 11.35
CA GLY A 105 1.91 2.38 12.11
C GLY A 105 2.85 3.55 12.36
N SER A 106 4.09 3.45 11.90
CA SER A 106 5.13 4.47 12.10
C SER A 106 4.78 5.87 11.53
N PHE A 107 3.79 5.98 10.64
CA PHE A 107 3.33 7.25 10.06
C PHE A 107 2.22 7.93 10.89
N ARG A 108 1.77 7.27 11.97
CA ARG A 108 0.96 7.82 13.07
C ARG A 108 -0.36 8.47 12.63
N TYR A 109 -0.95 8.00 11.53
CA TYR A 109 -2.31 8.40 11.16
C TYR A 109 -3.30 7.81 12.17
N PRO A 110 -4.21 8.61 12.77
CA PRO A 110 -5.23 8.10 13.69
C PRO A 110 -6.08 7.02 13.03
N LEU A 111 -6.30 5.90 13.74
CA LEU A 111 -6.92 4.71 13.18
C LEU A 111 -8.34 4.98 12.69
N ASP A 112 -9.16 5.67 13.48
CA ASP A 112 -10.56 5.95 13.15
C ASP A 112 -10.68 6.86 11.92
N GLU A 113 -9.83 7.88 11.82
CA GLU A 113 -9.77 8.76 10.64
C GLU A 113 -9.32 7.99 9.40
N ALA A 114 -8.26 7.20 9.52
CA ALA A 114 -7.72 6.41 8.42
C ALA A 114 -8.73 5.35 7.94
N ALA A 115 -9.44 4.70 8.86
CA ALA A 115 -10.49 3.73 8.54
C ALA A 115 -11.66 4.39 7.80
N SER A 116 -12.11 5.57 8.26
CA SER A 116 -13.15 6.34 7.58
C SER A 116 -12.75 6.69 6.13
N ILE A 117 -11.51 7.15 5.93
CA ILE A 117 -10.95 7.44 4.60
C ILE A 117 -10.84 6.18 3.74
N ALA A 118 -10.38 5.06 4.32
CA ALA A 118 -10.22 3.81 3.61
C ALA A 118 -11.55 3.27 3.10
N ILE A 119 -12.56 3.22 3.98
CA ILE A 119 -13.90 2.73 3.66
C ILE A 119 -14.58 3.62 2.62
N SER A 120 -14.53 4.95 2.78
CA SER A 120 -15.15 5.86 1.81
C SER A 120 -14.51 5.74 0.43
N THR A 121 -13.17 5.70 0.36
CA THR A 121 -12.44 5.57 -0.91
C THR A 121 -12.72 4.22 -1.58
N VAL A 122 -12.74 3.12 -0.82
CA VAL A 122 -13.05 1.79 -1.37
C VAL A 122 -14.50 1.71 -1.86
N LYS A 123 -15.47 2.31 -1.16
CA LYS A 123 -16.87 2.36 -1.63
C LYS A 123 -17.01 3.11 -2.96
N GLU A 124 -16.21 4.17 -3.15
CA GLU A 124 -16.24 4.99 -4.37
C GLU A 124 -15.55 4.28 -5.55
N PHE A 125 -14.35 3.73 -5.34
CA PHE A 125 -13.47 3.24 -6.41
C PHE A 125 -13.34 1.71 -6.50
N GLY A 126 -13.89 0.96 -5.55
CA GLY A 126 -13.74 -0.49 -5.43
C GLY A 126 -14.84 -1.33 -6.10
N LYS A 127 -15.78 -0.70 -6.82
CA LYS A 127 -16.97 -1.38 -7.38
C LYS A 127 -16.68 -2.50 -8.38
N ASP A 128 -15.49 -2.47 -9.00
CA ASP A 128 -15.06 -3.48 -9.98
C ASP A 128 -14.40 -4.71 -9.34
N PHE A 129 -14.15 -4.68 -8.03
CA PHE A 129 -13.58 -5.80 -7.29
C PHE A 129 -14.70 -6.71 -6.79
N LYS A 130 -14.48 -8.03 -6.86
CA LYS A 130 -15.37 -9.01 -6.24
C LYS A 130 -15.33 -8.94 -4.73
N GLU A 131 -14.16 -8.63 -4.18
CA GLU A 131 -13.96 -8.53 -2.73
C GLU A 131 -12.82 -7.57 -2.39
N VAL A 132 -13.06 -6.73 -1.39
CA VAL A 132 -12.04 -5.85 -0.81
C VAL A 132 -12.01 -6.08 0.70
N ASN A 133 -10.88 -6.60 1.18
CA ASN A 133 -10.68 -6.94 2.59
C ASN A 133 -9.79 -5.93 3.29
N PHE A 134 -10.04 -5.69 4.57
CA PHE A 134 -9.16 -4.95 5.46
C PHE A 134 -8.57 -5.92 6.48
N LEU A 135 -7.24 -6.04 6.49
CA LEU A 135 -6.54 -6.92 7.41
C LEU A 135 -6.46 -6.26 8.79
N PRO A 136 -6.73 -7.02 9.87
CA PRO A 136 -6.65 -6.49 11.23
C PRO A 136 -5.22 -6.06 11.55
N SER A 137 -5.08 -4.92 12.24
CA SER A 137 -3.81 -4.43 12.74
C SER A 137 -3.40 -5.22 13.99
N ASN A 138 -2.84 -6.42 13.81
CA ASN A 138 -2.33 -7.23 14.93
C ASN A 138 -0.90 -6.83 15.36
N TYR A 139 -0.45 -5.63 14.99
CA TYR A 139 0.89 -5.13 15.29
C TYR A 139 0.76 -3.74 15.92
N SER A 140 0.43 -3.73 17.21
CA SER A 140 0.52 -2.58 18.11
C SER A 140 1.61 -2.84 19.14
#